data_AF-K2RR05-F1
#
_entry.id   AF-K2RR05-F1
#
_cell.length_a   1.000
_cell.length_b   1.000
_cell.length_c   1.000
_cell.angle_alpha   90.00
_cell.angle_beta   90.00
_cell.angle_gamma   90.00
#
_symmetry.space_group_name_H-M   'P 1'
#
loop_
_entity.id
_entity.type
_entity.pdbx_description
1 polymer ?
#
loop_
_entity_poly.entity_id
_entity_poly.type
_entity_poly.pdbx_seq_one_letter_code
_entity_poly.pdbx_strand_id
1 'polypeptide(L)' 'MSHSYASEYPPGIDFDPAYKKFFEDFYALSDTPEVHEKYAENFTDDATLIMASKTVKGKAGM' A
#
# COMPACT_ATOMS: atom_id res chain seq x y z
N MET A 1 2.16 -0.36 -18.91
CA MET A 1 2.39 1.08 -18.71
C MET A 1 3.31 1.19 -17.51
N SER A 2 4.43 1.91 -17.59
CA SER A 2 5.28 2.16 -16.42
C SER A 2 4.62 3.26 -15.57
N HIS A 3 4.00 2.88 -14.46
CA HIS A 3 3.55 3.84 -13.45
C HIS A 3 4.77 4.31 -12.64
N SER A 4 4.94 5.62 -12.44
CA SER A 4 6.05 6.14 -11.63
C SER A 4 5.83 5.96 -10.13
N TYR A 5 4.58 5.73 -9.72
CA TYR A 5 4.07 5.74 -8.34
C TYR A 5 4.36 7.02 -7.54
N ALA A 6 5.05 8.01 -8.13
CA ALA A 6 5.49 9.23 -7.46
C ALA A 6 4.31 10.02 -6.89
N SER A 7 4.37 10.30 -5.58
CA SER A 7 3.33 11.05 -4.87
C SER A 7 3.51 12.57 -5.03
N GLU A 8 2.39 13.27 -5.21
CA GLU A 8 2.31 14.73 -5.20
C GLU A 8 1.77 15.23 -3.85
N TYR A 9 2.31 16.35 -3.37
CA TYR A 9 1.92 16.94 -2.08
C TYR A 9 1.70 18.45 -2.23
N PRO A 10 0.74 19.04 -1.48
CA PRO A 10 0.55 20.48 -1.46
C PRO A 10 1.82 21.21 -1.00
N PRO A 11 2.10 22.39 -1.58
CA PRO A 11 3.24 23.19 -1.15
C PRO A 11 3.05 23.67 0.30
N GLY A 12 4.15 23.74 1.06
CA GLY A 12 4.17 24.25 2.43
C GLY A 12 3.77 23.25 3.51
N ILE A 13 3.49 21.99 3.14
CA ILE A 13 3.33 20.89 4.08
C ILE A 13 4.67 20.17 4.22
N ASP A 14 5.19 20.10 5.44
CA ASP A 14 6.29 19.20 5.78
C ASP A 14 5.71 17.79 5.88
N PHE A 15 5.94 16.99 4.85
CA PHE A 15 5.42 15.63 4.76
C PHE A 15 6.55 14.64 5.04
N ASP A 16 6.29 13.70 5.94
CA ASP A 16 7.29 12.71 6.33
C ASP A 16 7.69 11.83 5.11
N PRO A 17 8.98 11.82 4.75
CA PRO A 17 9.48 10.98 3.66
C PRO A 17 9.19 9.49 3.84
N ALA A 18 9.04 9.01 5.07
CA ALA A 18 8.73 7.61 5.36
C ALA A 18 7.33 7.22 4.86
N TYR A 19 6.32 8.07 5.08
CA TYR A 19 4.98 7.81 4.55
C TYR A 19 4.95 7.90 3.04
N LYS A 20 5.72 8.82 2.44
CA LYS A 20 5.82 8.94 0.98
C LYS A 20 6.34 7.63 0.41
N LYS A 21 7.49 7.17 0.91
CA LYS A 21 8.09 5.91 0.46
C LYS A 21 7.14 4.72 0.64
N PHE A 22 6.46 4.64 1.79
CA PHE A 22 5.50 3.56 2.05
C PHE A 22 4.40 3.49 0.99
N PHE A 23 3.73 4.60 0.66
CA PHE A 23 2.66 4.57 -0.34
C PHE A 23 3.15 4.25 -1.76
N GLU A 24 4.31 4.78 -2.14
CA GLU A 24 4.92 4.51 -3.46
C GLU A 24 5.25 3.01 -3.60
N ASP A 25 5.89 2.42 -2.58
CA ASP A 25 6.20 0.98 -2.56
C ASP A 25 4.93 0.12 -2.49
N PHE A 26 3.94 0.53 -1.68
CA PHE A 26 2.68 -0.18 -1.49
C PHE A 26 1.91 -0.32 -2.81
N TYR A 27 1.78 0.76 -3.59
CA TYR A 27 1.10 0.70 -4.88
C TYR A 27 1.89 -0.10 -5.91
N ALA A 28 3.22 0.00 -5.91
CA ALA A 28 4.06 -0.83 -6.78
C ALA A 28 3.90 -2.33 -6.49
N LEU A 29 3.86 -2.70 -5.22
CA LEU A 29 3.60 -4.09 -4.78
C LEU A 29 2.19 -4.54 -5.13
N SER A 30 1.18 -3.68 -4.95
CA SER A 30 -0.23 -3.99 -5.26
C SER A 30 -0.46 -4.35 -6.73
N ASP A 31 0.32 -3.76 -7.64
CA ASP A 31 0.24 -4.01 -9.08
C ASP A 31 1.08 -5.22 -9.54
N THR A 32 1.75 -5.93 -8.63
CA THR A 32 2.59 -7.08 -8.93
C THR A 32 1.92 -8.37 -8.42
N PRO A 33 1.23 -9.15 -9.29
CA PRO A 33 0.44 -10.31 -8.86
C PRO A 33 1.24 -11.41 -8.15
N GLU A 34 2.53 -11.54 -8.45
CA GLU A 34 3.38 -12.63 -7.98
C GLU A 34 3.92 -12.42 -6.55
N VAL A 35 3.75 -11.25 -5.96
CA VAL A 35 4.34 -10.88 -4.65
C VAL A 35 3.30 -10.69 -3.55
N HIS A 36 2.24 -11.49 -3.58
CA HIS A 36 1.11 -11.40 -2.66
C HIS A 36 1.50 -11.44 -1.17
N GLU A 37 2.44 -12.31 -0.78
CA GLU A 37 2.93 -12.39 0.61
C GLU A 37 3.57 -11.06 1.07
N LYS A 38 4.36 -10.42 0.20
CA LYS A 38 4.98 -9.12 0.49
C LYS A 38 3.96 -7.99 0.52
N TYR A 39 2.90 -8.09 -0.29
CA TYR A 39 1.80 -7.15 -0.23
C TYR A 39 1.11 -7.22 1.14
N ALA A 40 0.81 -8.43 1.63
CA ALA A 40 0.20 -8.65 2.94
C ALA A 40 1.07 -8.13 4.11
N GLU A 41 2.40 -8.16 3.99
CA GLU A 41 3.32 -7.60 4.99
C GLU A 41 3.16 -6.09 5.23
N ASN A 42 2.54 -5.34 4.32
CA ASN A 42 2.27 -3.91 4.51
C ASN A 42 1.12 -3.62 5.48
N PHE A 43 0.45 -4.67 5.97
CA PHE A 43 -0.68 -4.56 6.89
C PHE A 43 -0.31 -5.03 8.29
N THR A 44 -0.94 -4.42 9.30
CA THR A 44 -0.86 -4.92 10.67
C THR A 44 -1.52 -6.29 10.78
N ASP A 45 -1.12 -7.08 11.78
CA ASP A 45 -1.63 -8.44 11.95
C ASP A 45 -3.17 -8.49 12.09
N ASP A 46 -3.78 -7.41 12.58
CA ASP A 46 -5.21 -7.21 12.81
C ASP A 46 -5.92 -6.28 11.81
N ALA A 47 -5.24 -5.87 10.74
CA ALA A 47 -5.78 -4.94 9.77
C ALA A 47 -7.08 -5.45 9.12
N THR A 48 -7.99 -4.53 8.79
CA THR A 48 -9.17 -4.83 7.98
C THR A 48 -9.02 -4.21 6.60
N LEU A 49 -8.87 -5.03 5.57
CA LEU A 49 -8.80 -4.60 4.18
C LEU A 49 -10.19 -4.68 3.56
N ILE A 50 -10.69 -3.54 3.07
CA ILE A 50 -11.99 -3.44 2.38
C ILE A 50 -11.71 -3.02 0.94
N MET A 51 -11.93 -3.93 -0.02
CA MET A 51 -11.77 -3.69 -1.45
C MET A 51 -13.11 -3.94 -2.16
N ALA A 52 -13.85 -2.85 -2.41
CA ALA A 52 -15.21 -2.90 -2.95
C ALA A 52 -16.11 -3.86 -2.16
N SER A 53 -16.56 -4.97 -2.76
CA SER A 53 -17.40 -5.98 -2.11
C SER A 53 -16.62 -7.02 -1.30
N LYS A 54 -15.28 -7.00 -1.35
CA LYS A 54 -14.43 -7.93 -0.59
C LYS A 54 -13.99 -7.28 0.72
N THR A 55 -14.02 -8.06 1.79
CA THR A 55 -13.49 -7.67 3.10
C THR A 55 -12.66 -8.80 3.66
N VAL A 56 -11.47 -8.47 4.11
CA VAL A 56 -10.51 -9.39 4.72
C VAL A 56 -10.13 -8.86 6.10
N LYS A 57 -10.07 -9.76 7.08
CA LYS A 57 -9.64 -9.44 8.45
C LYS A 57 -8.35 -10.17 8.79
N GLY A 58 -7.38 -9.40 9.25
CA GLY A 58 -6.05 -9.84 9.62
C GLY A 58 -5.15 -10.14 8.43
N LYS A 59 -3.85 -9.92 8.61
CA LYS A 59 -2.84 -10.15 7.56
C LYS A 59 -2.85 -11.57 7.00
N ALA A 60 -3.09 -12.58 7.84
CA ALA A 60 -3.10 -13.98 7.40
C ALA A 60 -4.23 -14.33 6.42
N GLY A 61 -5.28 -13.50 6.36
CA GLY A 61 -6.37 -13.68 5.38
C GLY A 61 -6.19 -12.86 4.11
N MET A 62 -5.20 -11.96 4.07
CA MET A 62 -4.92 -11.06 2.95
C MET A 62 -4.11 -11.75 1.89
#